data_AF-A0A0A9GF76-F1
#
_entry.id   AF-A0A0A9GF76-F1
#
_cell.length_a   1.000
_cell.length_b   1.000
_cell.length_c   1.000
_cell.angle_alpha   90.00
_cell.angle_beta   90.00
_cell.angle_gamma   90.00
#
_symmetry.space_group_name_H-M   'P 1'
#
loop_
_entity.id
_entity.type
_entity.pdbx_description
1 polymer ?
#
loop_
_entity_poly.entity_id
_entity_poly.type
_entity_poly.pdbx_seq_one_letter_code
_entity_poly.pdbx_strand_id
1 'polypeptide(L)'
;MGTEEMEAVILAGVLRRAGADVTPSSVEDGLEVEASCGSRIVADTHIAACADQVFDLVALPGGMPGSVRLRDSEVLQRITVRQAEEKRLYGAICAAPAVVLMPWGLHKRKKITCHPSFIEDLPTFRAVE
;
A
#
# COMPACT_ATOMS: atom_id res chain seq x y z
N MET A 1 -4.26 -11.34 -3.07
CA MET A 1 -4.69 -11.48 -4.49
C MET A 1 -5.29 -10.18 -4.98
N GLY A 2 -5.03 -9.83 -6.25
CA GLY A 2 -5.66 -8.70 -6.92
C GLY A 2 -4.97 -7.35 -6.72
N THR A 3 -3.72 -7.34 -6.27
CA THR A 3 -2.88 -6.14 -6.30
C THR A 3 -2.52 -5.81 -7.76
N GLU A 4 -2.35 -4.53 -8.09
CA GLU A 4 -1.93 -4.14 -9.44
C GLU A 4 -0.43 -4.44 -9.61
N GLU A 5 -0.11 -5.29 -10.58
CA GLU A 5 1.24 -5.82 -10.75
C GLU A 5 2.29 -4.77 -11.12
N MET A 6 1.95 -3.84 -12.02
CA MET A 6 2.91 -2.85 -12.50
C MET A 6 3.25 -1.86 -11.39
N GLU A 7 2.27 -1.39 -10.62
CA GLU A 7 2.45 -0.53 -9.46
C GLU A 7 3.37 -1.18 -8.44
N ALA A 8 3.10 -2.43 -8.05
CA ALA A 8 3.92 -3.15 -7.08
C ALA A 8 5.37 -3.33 -7.57
N VAL A 9 5.56 -3.75 -8.82
CA VAL A 9 6.88 -3.99 -9.41
C VAL A 9 7.64 -2.68 -9.65
N ILE A 10 6.97 -1.62 -10.10
CA ILE A 10 7.57 -0.30 -10.31
C ILE A 10 8.00 0.32 -8.98
N LEU A 11 7.15 0.28 -7.95
CA LEU A 11 7.48 0.76 -6.61
C LEU A 11 8.77 0.09 -6.10
N ALA A 12 8.80 -1.25 -6.10
CA ALA A 12 9.97 -1.99 -5.63
C ALA A 12 11.20 -1.74 -6.52
N GLY A 13 11.02 -1.75 -7.84
CA GLY A 13 12.10 -1.62 -8.82
C GLY A 13 12.74 -0.23 -8.82
N VAL A 14 11.97 0.84 -8.64
CA VAL A 14 12.50 2.21 -8.58
C VAL A 14 13.21 2.45 -7.26
N LEU A 15 12.61 2.06 -6.13
CA LEU A 15 13.21 2.23 -4.81
C LEU A 15 14.53 1.46 -4.67
N ARG A 16 14.58 0.20 -5.15
CA ARG A 16 15.83 -0.58 -5.18
C ARG A 16 16.92 0.09 -6.03
N ARG A 17 16.57 0.66 -7.18
CA ARG A 17 17.53 1.42 -8.03
C ARG A 17 18.02 2.71 -7.37
N ALA A 18 17.22 3.30 -6.48
CA ALA A 18 17.63 4.43 -5.65
C ALA A 18 18.52 4.02 -4.45
N GLY A 19 18.80 2.72 -4.28
CA GLY A 19 19.64 2.20 -3.21
C GLY A 19 18.88 1.85 -1.92
N ALA A 20 17.55 1.91 -1.92
CA ALA A 20 16.75 1.49 -0.77
C ALA A 20 16.75 -0.04 -0.65
N ASP A 21 16.81 -0.54 0.59
CA ASP A 21 16.45 -1.92 0.88
C ASP A 21 14.91 -2.03 0.87
N VAL A 22 14.39 -2.92 0.02
CA VAL A 22 12.95 -3.04 -0.20
C VAL A 22 12.54 -4.48 0.07
N THR A 23 11.57 -4.63 0.98
CA THR A 23 10.95 -5.89 1.36
C THR A 23 9.49 -5.93 0.86
N PRO A 24 9.21 -6.50 -0.33
CA PRO A 24 7.87 -6.92 -0.71
C PRO A 24 7.34 -7.92 0.30
N SER A 25 6.17 -7.64 0.86
CA SER A 25 5.54 -8.51 1.85
C SER A 25 4.11 -8.88 1.45
N SER A 26 3.75 -10.14 1.68
CA SER A 26 2.40 -10.64 1.41
C SER A 26 1.50 -10.48 2.64
N VAL A 27 0.29 -9.95 2.42
CA VAL A 27 -0.80 -9.96 3.41
C VAL A 27 -1.66 -11.22 3.35
N GLU A 28 -1.39 -12.10 2.38
CA GLU A 28 -2.08 -13.38 2.20
C GLU A 28 -1.34 -14.50 2.96
N ASP A 29 -1.98 -15.67 3.05
CA ASP A 29 -1.42 -16.87 3.68
C ASP A 29 -0.17 -17.41 2.95
N GLY A 30 -0.01 -17.09 1.66
CA GLY A 30 1.11 -17.49 0.82
C GLY A 30 1.99 -16.33 0.38
N LEU A 31 3.24 -16.64 0.02
CA LEU A 31 4.18 -15.66 -0.58
C LEU A 31 3.91 -15.42 -2.06
N GLU A 32 3.38 -16.41 -2.79
CA GLU A 32 2.93 -16.24 -4.17
C GLU A 32 1.54 -15.59 -4.18
N VAL A 33 1.44 -14.42 -4.81
CA VAL A 33 0.22 -13.64 -4.92
C VAL A 33 -0.14 -13.48 -6.39
N GLU A 34 -1.34 -13.92 -6.76
CA GLU A 34 -1.91 -13.60 -8.07
C GLU A 34 -2.37 -12.13 -8.09
N ALA A 35 -1.83 -11.36 -9.03
CA ALA A 35 -2.11 -9.96 -9.28
C ALA A 35 -3.41 -9.77 -10.10
N SER A 36 -3.83 -8.53 -10.28
CA SER A 36 -5.12 -8.21 -10.92
C SER A 36 -5.25 -8.68 -12.37
N CYS A 37 -4.16 -8.71 -13.15
CA CYS A 37 -4.20 -9.17 -14.54
C CYS A 37 -3.63 -10.59 -14.72
N GLY A 38 -3.57 -11.39 -13.65
CA GLY A 38 -3.19 -12.80 -13.68
C GLY A 38 -1.69 -13.10 -13.56
N SER A 39 -0.84 -12.06 -13.49
CA SER A 39 0.58 -12.21 -13.16
C SER A 39 0.75 -12.76 -11.74
N ARG A 40 1.80 -13.54 -11.50
CA ARG A 40 2.15 -14.03 -10.16
C ARG A 40 3.37 -13.30 -9.63
N ILE A 41 3.24 -12.70 -8.46
CA ILE A 41 4.31 -12.00 -7.76
C ILE A 41 4.65 -12.81 -6.52
N VAL A 42 5.93 -13.10 -6.33
CA VAL A 42 6.43 -13.75 -5.12
C VAL A 42 6.97 -12.69 -4.18
N ALA A 43 6.36 -12.54 -3.01
CA ALA A 43 6.83 -11.67 -1.95
C ALA A 43 8.06 -12.28 -1.25
N ASP A 44 8.91 -11.42 -0.66
CA ASP A 44 10.11 -11.86 0.05
C ASP A 44 9.75 -12.43 1.44
N THR A 45 8.65 -11.97 2.04
CA THR A 45 8.20 -12.40 3.37
C THR A 45 6.69 -12.21 3.59
N HIS A 46 6.16 -12.72 4.70
CA HIS A 46 4.81 -12.41 5.17
C HIS A 46 4.79 -11.11 5.97
N ILE A 47 3.70 -10.37 5.89
CA ILE A 47 3.51 -9.15 6.67
C ILE A 47 3.61 -9.38 8.18
N ALA A 48 3.25 -10.59 8.65
CA ALA A 48 3.37 -10.99 10.05
C ALA A 48 4.83 -10.92 10.55
N ALA A 49 5.81 -11.27 9.71
CA ALA A 49 7.23 -11.18 10.05
C ALA A 49 7.75 -9.73 10.10
N CYS A 50 6.99 -8.78 9.54
CA CYS A 50 7.32 -7.35 9.54
C CYS A 50 6.70 -6.59 10.72
N ALA A 51 5.89 -7.24 11.56
CA ALA A 51 5.11 -6.60 12.64
C ALA A 51 5.94 -5.69 13.55
N ASP A 52 7.13 -6.13 13.93
CA ASP A 52 8.01 -5.43 14.88
C ASP A 52 9.19 -4.74 14.18
N GLN A 53 9.22 -4.77 12.84
CA GLN A 53 10.25 -4.10 12.06
C GLN A 53 9.95 -2.61 11.90
N VAL A 54 11.02 -1.83 11.77
CA VAL A 54 10.97 -0.39 11.53
C VAL A 54 11.35 -0.13 10.07
N PHE A 55 10.52 0.62 9.36
CA PHE A 55 10.75 0.98 7.97
C PHE A 55 10.80 2.51 7.81
N ASP A 56 11.60 3.00 6.89
CA ASP A 56 11.59 4.44 6.55
C ASP A 56 10.33 4.82 5.75
N LEU A 57 9.80 3.86 4.98
CA LEU A 57 8.63 4.02 4.11
C LEU A 57 7.79 2.73 4.08
N VAL A 58 6.47 2.89 4.20
CA VAL A 58 5.49 1.85 3.81
C VAL A 58 4.77 2.32 2.55
N ALA A 59 4.91 1.58 1.45
CA ALA A 59 4.31 1.90 0.16
C ALA A 59 3.25 0.84 -0.22
N LEU A 60 2.01 1.30 -0.46
CA LEU A 60 0.86 0.45 -0.72
C LEU A 60 0.46 0.51 -2.20
N PRO A 61 0.63 -0.58 -2.98
CA PRO A 61 0.09 -0.65 -4.33
C PRO A 61 -1.44 -0.71 -4.30
N GLY A 62 -2.06 -0.31 -5.40
CA GLY A 62 -3.50 -0.41 -5.60
C GLY A 62 -3.92 -1.77 -6.15
N GLY A 63 -4.85 -1.72 -7.10
CA GLY A 63 -5.53 -2.89 -7.66
C GLY A 63 -6.73 -3.33 -6.83
N MET A 64 -7.68 -4.00 -7.49
CA MET A 64 -8.87 -4.59 -6.88
C MET A 64 -8.97 -6.07 -7.27
N PRO A 65 -9.30 -6.97 -6.33
CA PRO A 65 -9.63 -6.72 -4.91
C PRO A 65 -8.41 -6.50 -3.98
N GLY A 66 -7.19 -6.33 -4.51
CA GLY A 66 -5.97 -6.23 -3.69
C GLY A 66 -6.01 -5.13 -2.63
N SER A 67 -6.51 -3.93 -2.94
CA SER A 67 -6.63 -2.84 -1.96
C SER A 67 -7.57 -3.19 -0.81
N VAL A 68 -8.61 -4.01 -1.06
CA VAL A 68 -9.50 -4.51 0.02
C VAL A 68 -8.74 -5.50 0.91
N ARG A 69 -7.93 -6.39 0.32
CA ARG A 69 -7.08 -7.32 1.08
C ARG A 69 -6.07 -6.57 1.96
N LEU A 70 -5.47 -5.48 1.46
CA LEU A 70 -4.59 -4.62 2.25
C LEU A 70 -5.34 -3.95 3.41
N ARG A 71 -6.53 -3.38 3.15
CA ARG A 71 -7.37 -2.72 4.16
C ARG A 71 -7.72 -3.65 5.33
N ASP A 72 -8.03 -4.90 5.02
CA ASP A 72 -8.52 -5.89 5.99
C ASP A 72 -7.37 -6.57 6.78
N SER A 73 -6.10 -6.27 6.45
CA SER A 73 -4.94 -6.76 7.20
C SER A 73 -4.68 -5.91 8.45
N GLU A 74 -5.05 -6.44 9.62
CA GLU A 74 -4.80 -5.77 10.92
C GLU A 74 -3.31 -5.51 11.18
N VAL A 75 -2.43 -6.44 10.77
CA VAL A 75 -0.98 -6.29 10.93
C VAL A 75 -0.46 -5.12 10.09
N LEU A 76 -0.88 -5.04 8.82
CA LEU A 76 -0.49 -3.94 7.94
C LEU A 76 -1.03 -2.60 8.45
N GLN A 77 -2.28 -2.57 8.93
CA GLN A 77 -2.87 -1.39 9.55
C GLN A 77 -2.02 -0.92 10.72
N ARG A 78 -1.66 -1.82 11.64
CA ARG A 78 -0.84 -1.48 12.81
C ARG A 78 0.52 -0.91 12.42
N ILE A 79 1.21 -1.53 11.46
CA ILE A 79 2.51 -1.05 10.96
C ILE A 79 2.36 0.36 10.37
N THR A 80 1.35 0.58 9.52
CA THR A 80 1.17 1.86 8.80
C THR A 80 0.70 2.98 9.73
N VAL A 81 -0.16 2.69 10.70
CA VAL A 81 -0.55 3.65 11.75
C VAL A 81 0.66 4.02 12.61
N ARG A 82 1.47 3.04 13.02
CA ARG A 82 2.72 3.30 13.75
C ARG A 82 3.67 4.20 12.95
N GLN A 83 3.84 3.96 11.63
CA GLN A 83 4.62 4.85 10.76
C GLN A 83 4.13 6.30 10.86
N ALA A 84 2.82 6.51 10.79
CA ALA A 84 2.23 7.84 10.84
C ALA A 84 2.42 8.53 12.21
N GLU A 85 2.24 7.79 13.31
CA GLU A 85 2.44 8.28 14.68
C GLU A 85 3.91 8.66 14.93
N GLU A 86 4.84 7.86 14.41
CA GLU A 86 6.28 8.10 14.50
C GLU A 86 6.80 9.11 13.44
N LYS A 87 5.89 9.75 12.69
CA LYS A 87 6.18 10.75 11.65
C LYS A 87 7.09 10.23 10.53
N ARG A 88 7.10 8.92 10.27
CA ARG A 88 7.78 8.31 9.12
C ARG A 88 6.89 8.32 7.88
N LEU A 89 7.50 8.00 6.74
CA LEU A 89 6.81 8.05 5.47
C LEU A 89 5.87 6.85 5.30
N TYR A 90 4.73 7.13 4.68
CA TYR A 90 3.84 6.13 4.12
C TYR A 90 3.20 6.71 2.87
N GLY A 91 2.83 5.85 1.93
CA GLY A 91 2.24 6.23 0.66
C GLY A 91 1.35 5.13 0.10
N ALA A 92 0.42 5.52 -0.75
CA ALA A 92 -0.46 4.61 -1.45
C ALA A 92 -0.73 5.16 -2.86
N ILE A 93 -1.05 4.27 -3.81
CA ILE A 93 -1.34 4.63 -5.19
C ILE A 93 -2.66 4.00 -5.68
N CYS A 94 -3.26 4.63 -6.70
CA CYS A 94 -4.45 4.14 -7.39
C CYS A 94 -5.66 4.01 -6.45
N ALA A 95 -6.15 2.79 -6.20
CA ALA A 95 -7.29 2.55 -5.31
C ALA A 95 -6.92 2.61 -3.81
N ALA A 96 -5.67 2.30 -3.45
CA ALA A 96 -5.26 2.17 -2.06
C ALA A 96 -5.39 3.45 -1.20
N PRO A 97 -5.17 4.68 -1.71
CA PRO A 97 -5.44 5.89 -0.93
C PRO A 97 -6.89 5.96 -0.42
N ALA A 98 -7.85 5.61 -1.28
CA ALA A 98 -9.26 5.64 -0.93
C ALA A 98 -9.69 4.41 -0.12
N VAL A 99 -9.26 3.22 -0.55
CA VAL A 99 -9.74 1.97 0.04
C VAL A 99 -9.01 1.62 1.34
N VAL A 100 -7.76 2.07 1.52
CA VAL A 100 -6.90 1.68 2.65
C VAL A 100 -6.65 2.86 3.60
N LEU A 101 -6.05 3.95 3.10
CA LEU A 101 -5.64 5.06 3.96
C LEU A 101 -6.83 5.83 4.56
N MET A 102 -7.94 5.94 3.83
CA MET A 102 -9.11 6.65 4.34
C MET A 102 -9.80 5.93 5.51
N PRO A 103 -10.18 4.65 5.42
CA PRO A 103 -10.73 3.89 6.56
C PRO A 103 -9.82 3.88 7.79
N TRP A 104 -8.50 3.87 7.60
CA TRP A 104 -7.53 3.94 8.70
C TRP A 104 -7.33 5.36 9.26
N GLY A 105 -7.99 6.38 8.70
CA GLY A 105 -7.90 7.76 9.16
C GLY A 105 -6.58 8.47 8.81
N LEU A 106 -5.75 7.87 7.96
CA LEU A 106 -4.43 8.36 7.59
C LEU A 106 -4.48 9.52 6.56
N HIS A 107 -5.66 9.86 6.05
CA HIS A 107 -5.88 11.00 5.18
C HIS A 107 -6.01 12.34 5.92
N LYS A 108 -6.26 12.33 7.24
CA LYS A 108 -6.64 13.53 7.99
C LYS A 108 -5.57 14.62 7.91
N ARG A 109 -6.00 15.84 7.57
CA ARG A 109 -5.15 17.04 7.43
C ARG A 109 -4.05 16.92 6.36
N LYS A 110 -4.22 16.00 5.39
CA LYS A 110 -3.31 15.82 4.26
C LYS A 110 -4.06 16.04 2.95
N LYS A 111 -3.35 16.49 1.92
CA LYS A 111 -3.85 16.41 0.55
C LYS A 111 -3.58 15.01 0.04
N ILE A 112 -4.60 14.37 -0.53
CA ILE A 112 -4.49 13.03 -1.10
C ILE A 112 -5.14 13.00 -2.48
N THR A 113 -4.66 12.09 -3.32
CA THR A 113 -5.24 11.77 -4.62
C THR A 113 -5.45 10.26 -4.69
N CYS A 114 -6.28 9.80 -5.62
CA CYS A 114 -6.54 8.39 -5.90
C CYS A 114 -6.83 8.22 -7.40
N HIS A 115 -7.06 6.97 -7.82
CA HIS A 115 -7.56 6.71 -9.16
C HIS A 115 -8.92 7.42 -9.37
N PRO A 116 -9.19 8.02 -10.54
CA PRO A 116 -10.38 8.85 -10.77
C PRO A 116 -11.71 8.20 -10.36
N SER A 117 -11.84 6.89 -10.57
CA SER A 117 -13.03 6.12 -10.18
C SER A 117 -13.31 6.08 -8.67
N PHE A 118 -12.38 6.51 -7.82
CA PHE A 118 -12.51 6.56 -6.36
C PHE A 118 -12.52 8.01 -5.82
N ILE A 119 -12.61 9.02 -6.70
CA ILE A 119 -12.60 10.43 -6.28
C ILE A 119 -13.82 10.78 -5.42
N GLU A 120 -14.98 10.20 -5.72
CA GLU A 120 -16.22 10.45 -4.95
C GLU A 120 -16.10 10.00 -3.49
N ASP A 121 -15.23 9.04 -3.21
CA ASP A 121 -14.97 8.59 -1.84
C ASP A 121 -14.07 9.58 -1.07
N LEU A 122 -13.34 10.47 -1.76
CA LEU A 122 -12.42 11.42 -1.13
C LEU A 122 -13.17 12.62 -0.54
N PRO A 123 -13.16 12.84 0.79
CA PRO A 123 -13.82 14.00 1.40
C PRO A 123 -13.10 15.32 1.11
N THR A 124 -11.92 15.29 0.48
CA THR A 124 -11.10 16.48 0.21
C THR A 124 -10.27 16.30 -1.05
N PHE A 125 -10.90 15.93 -2.17
CA PHE A 125 -10.20 16.05 -3.45
C PHE A 125 -10.04 17.53 -3.79
N ARG A 126 -8.80 18.01 -3.79
CA ARG A 126 -8.42 19.21 -4.54
C ARG A 126 -7.52 18.70 -5.65
N ALA A 127 -7.97 18.83 -6.90
CA ALA A 127 -7.11 18.63 -8.05
C ALA A 127 -5.80 19.37 -7.78
N VAL A 128 -4.69 18.65 -7.91
CA VAL A 128 -3.37 19.26 -7.77
C VAL A 128 -3.19 20.10 -9.03
N GLU A 129 -3.44 21.40 -8.92
CA GLU A 129 -2.95 22.41 -9.87
C GLU A 129 -1.45 22.63 -9.67
#